data_AF-A0A2E3WP22-F1
#
_entry.id   AF-A0A2E3WP22-F1
#
_cell.length_a   1.000
_cell.length_b   1.000
_cell.length_c   1.000
_cell.angle_alpha   90.00
_cell.angle_beta   90.00
_cell.angle_gamma   90.00
#
_symmetry.space_group_name_H-M   'P 1'
#
loop_
_entity.id
_entity.type
_entity.pdbx_description
1 polymer ?
#
loop_
_entity_poly.entity_id
_entity_poly.type
_entity_poly.pdbx_seq_one_letter_code
_entity_poly.pdbx_strand_id
1 'polypeptide(L)'
;MASKGRESWGKRQREQTKRERQEAKRAERAERRQSDEELSEEGTPEEELYKQFAELSAAKANGEIDEETFEAKKEEIWAQLGLELQ
;
A
#
# COMPACT_ATOMS: atom_id res chain seq x y z
N MET A 1 20.41 47.05 15.65
CA MET A 1 19.06 46.55 15.97
C MET A 1 18.49 45.87 14.73
N ALA A 2 18.08 44.62 14.84
CA ALA A 2 17.59 43.83 13.71
C ALA A 2 16.23 44.38 13.23
N SER A 3 16.16 44.88 11.99
CA SER A 3 14.92 45.27 11.32
C SER A 3 14.11 44.03 10.95
N LYS A 4 13.53 43.40 11.97
CA LYS A 4 12.66 42.24 11.86
C LYS A 4 11.25 42.74 11.60
N GLY A 5 10.74 42.49 10.40
CA GLY A 5 9.29 42.55 10.13
C GLY A 5 8.83 43.70 9.24
N ARG A 6 8.90 43.49 7.93
CA ARG A 6 7.79 43.79 7.00
C ARG A 6 8.10 43.11 5.68
N GLU A 7 7.85 41.81 5.64
CA GLU A 7 7.68 41.18 4.33
C GLU A 7 6.52 41.90 3.64
N SER A 8 6.80 42.49 2.48
CA SER A 8 5.79 43.19 1.70
C SER A 8 4.62 42.24 1.45
N TRP A 9 3.40 42.76 1.43
CA TRP A 9 2.20 41.97 1.20
C TRP A 9 2.32 41.10 -0.07
N GLY A 10 2.97 41.61 -1.11
CA GLY A 10 3.31 40.84 -2.32
C GLY A 10 4.28 39.67 -2.10
N LYS A 11 5.23 39.75 -1.14
CA LYS A 11 6.08 38.61 -0.78
C LYS A 11 5.27 37.52 -0.10
N ARG A 12 4.38 37.90 0.83
CA ARG A 12 3.46 36.97 1.50
C ARG A 12 2.51 36.29 0.51
N GLN A 13 1.96 37.04 -0.44
CA GLN A 13 1.09 36.48 -1.49
C GLN A 13 1.84 35.50 -2.41
N ARG A 14 3.10 35.79 -2.76
CA ARG A 14 3.95 34.88 -3.54
C ARG A 14 4.29 33.60 -2.77
N GLU A 15 4.60 33.72 -1.48
CA GLU A 15 4.87 32.56 -0.63
C GLU A 15 3.62 31.69 -0.43
N GLN A 16 2.45 32.31 -0.26
CA GLN A 16 1.18 31.61 -0.16
C GLN A 16 0.87 30.82 -1.45
N THR A 17 0.89 31.47 -2.60
CA THR A 17 0.63 30.81 -3.90
C THR A 17 1.65 29.73 -4.22
N LYS A 18 2.91 29.88 -3.78
CA LYS A 18 3.94 28.85 -3.93
C LYS A 18 3.65 27.63 -3.05
N ARG A 19 3.19 27.83 -1.81
CA ARG A 19 2.80 26.74 -0.90
C ARG A 19 1.57 25.99 -1.43
N GLU A 20 0.53 26.70 -1.82
CA GLU A 20 -0.71 26.12 -2.38
C GLU A 20 -0.40 25.25 -3.61
N ARG A 21 0.46 25.72 -4.52
CA ARG A 21 0.89 24.92 -5.69
C ARG A 21 1.68 23.67 -5.32
N GLN A 22 2.53 23.74 -4.29
CA GLN A 22 3.29 22.58 -3.83
C GLN A 22 2.37 21.57 -3.13
N GLU A 23 1.42 22.05 -2.35
CA GLU A 23 0.42 21.23 -1.66
C GLU A 23 -0.50 20.53 -2.66
N ALA A 24 -1.03 21.26 -3.65
CA ALA A 24 -1.81 20.66 -4.74
C ALA A 24 -1.03 19.57 -5.49
N LYS A 25 0.25 19.80 -5.79
CA LYS A 25 1.13 18.77 -6.41
C LYS A 25 1.47 17.61 -5.49
N ARG A 26 1.38 17.78 -4.16
CA ARG A 26 1.54 16.67 -3.22
C ARG A 26 0.25 15.87 -3.10
N ALA A 27 -0.90 16.55 -3.04
CA ALA A 27 -2.22 15.93 -3.06
C ALA A 27 -2.42 15.11 -4.34
N GLU A 28 -2.14 15.68 -5.52
CA GLU A 28 -2.24 14.96 -6.81
C GLU A 28 -1.33 13.71 -6.86
N ARG A 29 -0.12 13.79 -6.28
CA ARG A 29 0.78 12.63 -6.19
C ARG A 29 0.31 11.59 -5.16
N ALA A 30 -0.32 12.03 -4.08
CA ALA A 30 -0.89 11.14 -3.07
C ALA A 30 -2.12 10.42 -3.63
N GLU A 31 -3.01 11.14 -4.33
CA GLU A 31 -4.16 10.56 -5.04
C GLU A 31 -3.71 9.54 -6.08
N ARG A 32 -2.67 9.82 -6.88
CA ARG A 32 -2.13 8.84 -7.84
C ARG A 32 -1.58 7.59 -7.15
N ARG A 33 -0.95 7.72 -5.98
CA ARG A 33 -0.46 6.56 -5.22
C ARG A 33 -1.61 5.78 -4.61
N GLN A 34 -2.60 6.44 -4.03
CA GLN A 34 -3.79 5.77 -3.52
C GLN A 34 -4.58 5.07 -4.62
N SER A 35 -4.70 5.66 -5.81
CA SER A 35 -5.36 4.98 -6.94
C SER A 35 -4.56 3.77 -7.44
N ASP A 36 -3.22 3.81 -7.38
CA ASP A 36 -2.37 2.68 -7.74
C ASP A 36 -2.49 1.55 -6.69
N GLU A 37 -2.57 1.91 -5.41
CA GLU A 37 -2.79 0.99 -4.29
C GLU A 37 -4.20 0.37 -4.35
N GLU A 38 -5.26 1.15 -4.56
CA GLU A 38 -6.65 0.66 -4.69
C GLU A 38 -6.87 -0.14 -6.00
N LEU A 39 -6.19 0.20 -7.10
CA LEU A 39 -6.24 -0.61 -8.33
C LEU A 39 -5.42 -1.91 -8.22
N SER A 40 -4.54 -2.03 -7.21
CA SER A 40 -3.78 -3.25 -6.93
C SER A 40 -4.47 -4.21 -5.95
N GLU A 41 -5.63 -3.82 -5.41
CA GLU A 41 -6.44 -4.71 -4.56
C GLU A 41 -7.12 -5.81 -5.38
N GLU A 42 -7.43 -5.56 -6.65
CA GLU A 42 -7.78 -6.59 -7.64
C GLU A 42 -6.50 -7.19 -8.22
N GLY A 43 -5.75 -7.88 -7.37
CA GLY A 43 -4.72 -8.80 -7.84
C GLY A 43 -5.36 -9.83 -8.76
N THR A 44 -4.60 -10.35 -9.72
CA THR A 44 -5.09 -11.50 -10.50
C THR A 44 -5.51 -12.63 -9.55
N PRO A 45 -6.44 -13.52 -9.95
CA PRO A 45 -6.85 -14.65 -9.10
C PRO A 45 -5.65 -15.45 -8.55
N GLU A 46 -4.55 -15.50 -9.30
CA GLU A 46 -3.28 -16.11 -8.89
C GLU A 46 -2.59 -15.35 -7.74
N GLU A 47 -2.53 -14.02 -7.80
CA GLU A 47 -1.95 -13.17 -6.76
C GLU A 47 -2.75 -13.22 -5.46
N GLU A 48 -4.08 -13.33 -5.54
CA GLU A 48 -4.94 -13.55 -4.38
C GLU A 48 -4.62 -14.87 -3.67
N LEU A 49 -4.39 -15.94 -4.43
CA LEU A 49 -4.01 -17.25 -3.90
C LEU A 49 -2.62 -17.22 -3.23
N TYR A 50 -1.67 -16.48 -3.78
CA TYR A 50 -0.38 -16.26 -3.11
C TYR A 50 -0.51 -15.43 -1.82
N LYS A 51 -1.40 -14.43 -1.78
CA LYS A 51 -1.71 -13.67 -0.56
C LYS A 51 -2.30 -14.58 0.52
N GLN A 52 -3.27 -15.42 0.16
CA GLN A 52 -3.86 -16.42 1.07
C GLN A 52 -2.81 -17.40 1.61
N PHE A 53 -1.87 -17.84 0.77
CA PHE A 53 -0.75 -18.67 1.22
C PHE A 53 0.16 -17.95 2.22
N ALA A 54 0.48 -16.68 1.99
CA ALA A 54 1.31 -15.89 2.90
C ALA A 54 0.63 -15.72 4.28
N GLU A 55 -0.67 -15.46 4.30
CA GLU A 55 -1.47 -15.39 5.53
C GLU A 55 -1.50 -16.73 6.26
N LEU A 56 -1.69 -17.83 5.52
CA LEU A 56 -1.65 -19.19 6.06
C LEU A 56 -0.28 -19.51 6.71
N SER A 57 0.81 -19.13 6.05
CA SER A 57 2.16 -19.30 6.59
C SER A 57 2.40 -18.45 7.84
N ALA A 58 1.86 -17.24 7.91
CA ALA A 58 1.94 -16.40 9.09
C ALA A 58 1.15 -16.99 10.26
N ALA A 59 -0.07 -17.49 10.01
CA ALA A 59 -0.89 -18.16 11.02
C ALA A 59 -0.18 -19.40 11.60
N LYS A 60 0.49 -20.20 10.76
CA LYS A 60 1.33 -21.31 11.20
C LYS A 60 2.50 -20.83 12.06
N ALA A 61 3.22 -19.81 11.62
CA ALA A 61 4.37 -19.27 12.35
C ALA A 61 3.97 -18.69 13.73
N ASN A 62 2.76 -18.16 13.84
CA ASN A 62 2.16 -17.69 15.09
C ASN A 62 1.62 -18.83 15.98
N GLY A 63 1.54 -20.07 15.45
CA GLY A 63 0.96 -21.21 16.15
C GLY A 63 -0.57 -21.18 16.26
N GLU A 64 -1.24 -20.40 15.41
CA GLU A 64 -2.70 -20.29 15.37
C GLU A 64 -3.36 -21.50 14.68
N ILE A 65 -2.60 -22.15 13.78
CA ILE A 65 -2.98 -23.38 13.11
C ILE A 65 -1.90 -24.44 13.31
N ASP A 66 -2.33 -25.69 13.36
CA ASP A 66 -1.48 -26.87 13.42
C ASP A 66 -0.95 -27.27 12.03
N GLU A 67 0.10 -28.10 12.02
CA GLU A 67 0.78 -28.54 10.79
C GLU A 67 -0.18 -29.27 9.83
N GLU A 68 -1.09 -30.08 10.36
CA GLU A 68 -2.07 -30.84 9.56
C GLU A 68 -3.03 -29.89 8.83
N THR A 69 -3.57 -28.88 9.53
CA THR A 69 -4.44 -27.87 8.93
C THR A 69 -3.70 -26.98 7.93
N PHE A 70 -2.42 -26.68 8.19
CA PHE A 70 -1.58 -25.92 7.27
C PHE A 70 -1.37 -26.66 5.94
N GLU A 71 -0.94 -27.92 5.98
CA GLU A 71 -0.68 -28.69 4.77
C GLU A 71 -1.97 -28.93 3.97
N ALA A 72 -3.10 -29.22 4.61
CA ALA A 72 -4.38 -29.40 3.92
C ALA A 72 -4.82 -28.14 3.15
N LYS A 73 -4.73 -26.95 3.77
CA LYS A 73 -5.09 -25.68 3.12
C LYS A 73 -4.10 -25.24 2.06
N LYS A 74 -2.81 -25.54 2.27
CA LYS A 74 -1.75 -25.28 1.31
C LYS A 74 -1.93 -26.11 0.04
N GLU A 75 -2.30 -27.39 0.16
CA GLU A 75 -2.65 -28.23 -0.98
C GLU A 75 -3.86 -27.68 -1.74
N GLU A 76 -4.89 -27.18 -1.05
CA GLU A 76 -6.04 -26.55 -1.69
C GLU A 76 -5.65 -25.31 -2.52
N ILE A 77 -4.83 -24.43 -1.95
CA ILE A 77 -4.33 -23.23 -2.64
C ILE A 77 -3.49 -23.62 -3.87
N TRP A 78 -2.62 -24.63 -3.73
CA TRP A 78 -1.78 -25.11 -4.82
C TRP A 78 -2.56 -25.83 -5.93
N ALA A 79 -3.62 -26.57 -5.59
CA ALA A 79 -4.54 -27.15 -6.56
C ALA A 79 -5.28 -26.06 -7.35
N GLN A 80 -5.70 -24.98 -6.68
CA GLN A 80 -6.33 -23.83 -7.34
C GLN A 80 -5.35 -23.06 -8.26
N LEU A 81 -4.06 -23.04 -7.91
CA LEU A 81 -2.99 -22.50 -8.76
C LEU A 81 -2.61 -23.43 -9.94
N GLY A 82 -3.11 -24.68 -9.96
CA GLY A 82 -2.72 -25.67 -10.97
C GLY A 82 -1.28 -26.17 -10.81
N LEU A 83 -0.67 -25.92 -9.65
CA LEU A 83 0.65 -26.40 -9.27
C LEU A 83 0.47 -27.70 -8.50
N GLU A 84 0.09 -28.78 -9.19
CA GLU A 84 0.12 -30.11 -8.58
C GLU A 84 1.56 -30.39 -8.13
N LEU A 85 1.78 -30.56 -6.83
CA LEU A 85 3.07 -31.05 -6.33
C LEU A 85 3.24 -32.50 -6.82
N GLN A 86 4.15 -32.68 -7.77
CA GLN A 86 4.70 -33.99 -8.11
C GLN A 86 5.65 -34.50 -7.02
#